data_AF-A0A931U4J8-F1
#
_entry.id   AF-A0A931U4J8-F1
#
_cell.length_a   1.000
_cell.length_b   1.000
_cell.length_c   1.000
_cell.angle_alpha   90.00
_cell.angle_beta   90.00
_cell.angle_gamma   90.00
#
_symmetry.space_group_name_H-M   'P 1'
#
loop_
_entity.id
_entity.type
_entity.pdbx_description
1 polymer ?
#
loop_
_entity_poly.entity_id
_entity_poly.type
_entity_poly.pdbx_seq_one_letter_code
_entity_poly.pdbx_strand_id
1 'polypeptide(L)'
;GWSLKLLLFPSLALALAATVVAELNPATRGVIALAWDTGAVTTGPVTVPLVLALGLGVSAVIGRGDTGMSGFGIVTLASLWPVVMVLLLSLAIFYSGGVVPPDAAQLAASAAAGAAPSLAELLAVSMQAALQAVLPLAAFLYLVQRYVLREPVRGLDSVVLGLAFAVLGLMLFNLGLGTGLVPLGQQVGGNVPSAFAPPTVLYGEVGGRLVALAFAFALGYGATMAEPALNALGISVEEVTAGAF
;
A
#
# COMPACT_ATOMS: atom_id res chain seq x y z
N GLY A 1 16.69 1.78 29.08
CA GLY A 1 15.47 1.73 28.24
C GLY A 1 15.90 1.55 26.80
N TRP A 2 15.19 0.75 26.02
CA TRP A 2 15.43 0.71 24.58
C TRP A 2 15.07 2.08 24.01
N SER A 3 16.08 2.86 23.60
CA SER A 3 15.77 4.11 22.94
C SER A 3 15.10 3.75 21.62
N LEU A 4 13.90 4.25 21.39
CA LEU A 4 13.15 4.04 20.15
C LEU A 4 14.01 4.43 18.93
N LYS A 5 14.85 5.45 19.10
CA LYS A 5 15.90 5.89 18.18
C LYS A 5 16.83 4.75 17.74
N LEU A 6 17.21 3.85 18.67
CA LEU A 6 18.08 2.70 18.40
C LEU A 6 17.40 1.65 17.51
N LEU A 7 16.07 1.61 17.44
CA LEU A 7 15.35 0.73 16.53
C LEU A 7 15.06 1.42 15.19
N LEU A 8 14.69 2.68 15.26
CA LEU A 8 14.21 3.50 14.14
C LEU A 8 15.34 3.87 13.19
N PHE A 9 16.52 4.28 13.71
CA PHE A 9 17.65 4.63 12.85
C PHE A 9 18.20 3.43 12.06
N PRO A 10 18.41 2.24 12.65
CA PRO A 10 18.84 1.08 11.88
C PRO A 10 17.79 0.59 10.88
N SER A 11 16.50 0.59 11.25
CA SER A 11 15.44 0.17 10.32
C SER A 11 15.31 1.13 9.13
N LEU A 12 15.41 2.44 9.39
CA LEU A 12 15.39 3.45 8.33
C LEU A 12 16.65 3.35 7.45
N ALA A 13 17.83 3.19 8.05
CA ALA A 13 19.07 3.00 7.32
C ALA A 13 19.02 1.75 6.44
N LEU A 14 18.44 0.66 6.94
CA LEU A 14 18.24 -0.57 6.18
C LEU A 14 17.26 -0.37 5.02
N ALA A 15 16.13 0.31 5.24
CA ALA A 15 15.17 0.63 4.18
C ALA A 15 15.80 1.48 3.06
N LEU A 16 16.56 2.51 3.44
CA LEU A 16 17.28 3.37 2.50
C LEU A 16 18.38 2.60 1.76
N ALA A 17 19.19 1.81 2.46
CA ALA A 17 20.23 0.99 1.86
C ALA A 17 19.64 -0.02 0.86
N ALA A 18 18.56 -0.72 1.24
CA ALA A 18 17.87 -1.65 0.37
C ALA A 18 17.25 -0.94 -0.85
N THR A 19 16.73 0.28 -0.67
CA THR A 19 16.22 1.12 -1.78
C THR A 19 17.34 1.48 -2.74
N VAL A 20 18.50 1.92 -2.24
CA VAL A 20 19.67 2.23 -3.09
C VAL A 20 20.15 0.99 -3.84
N VAL A 21 20.24 -0.16 -3.17
CA VAL A 21 20.63 -1.42 -3.82
C VAL A 21 19.60 -1.84 -4.88
N ALA A 22 18.31 -1.63 -4.65
CA ALA A 22 17.28 -1.87 -5.65
C ALA A 22 17.37 -0.89 -6.83
N GLU A 23 17.73 0.37 -6.60
CA GLU A 23 17.87 1.39 -7.64
C GLU A 23 19.07 1.13 -8.57
N LEU A 24 20.15 0.57 -8.01
CA LEU A 24 21.35 0.20 -8.77
C LEU A 24 21.12 -0.97 -9.73
N ASN A 25 20.06 -1.76 -9.53
CA ASN A 25 19.74 -2.92 -10.34
C ASN A 25 18.52 -2.62 -11.24
N PRO A 26 18.66 -2.64 -12.58
CA PRO A 26 17.56 -2.32 -13.49
C PRO A 26 16.29 -3.15 -13.24
N ALA A 27 16.47 -4.44 -12.91
CA ALA A 27 15.38 -5.38 -12.73
C ALA A 27 14.54 -5.13 -11.46
N THR A 28 15.12 -4.59 -10.37
CA THR A 28 14.40 -4.37 -9.11
C THR A 28 13.92 -2.93 -8.94
N ARG A 29 14.28 -2.02 -9.85
CA ARG A 29 13.86 -0.61 -9.84
C ARG A 29 12.34 -0.42 -9.81
N GLY A 30 11.61 -1.22 -10.59
CA GLY A 30 10.14 -1.16 -10.65
C GLY A 30 9.45 -1.52 -9.32
N VAL A 31 10.14 -2.27 -8.45
CA VAL A 31 9.57 -2.72 -7.17
C VAL A 31 9.67 -1.64 -6.09
N ILE A 32 10.55 -0.63 -6.26
CA ILE A 32 10.73 0.44 -5.27
C ILE A 32 9.42 1.18 -5.00
N ALA A 33 8.71 1.61 -6.06
CA ALA A 33 7.44 2.31 -5.91
C ALA A 33 6.39 1.44 -5.17
N LEU A 34 6.31 0.15 -5.51
CA LEU A 34 5.42 -0.79 -4.86
C LEU A 34 5.80 -1.03 -3.39
N ALA A 35 7.09 -1.16 -3.08
CA ALA A 35 7.57 -1.37 -1.72
C ALA A 35 7.22 -0.18 -0.82
N TRP A 36 7.43 1.06 -1.28
CA TRP A 36 7.09 2.24 -0.52
C TRP A 36 5.58 2.45 -0.36
N ASP A 37 4.77 1.98 -1.32
CA ASP A 37 3.30 1.97 -1.22
C ASP A 37 2.81 1.00 -0.12
N THR A 38 3.46 -0.16 0.05
CA THR A 38 3.08 -1.10 1.13
C THR A 38 3.26 -0.52 2.55
N GLY A 39 4.15 0.45 2.72
CA GLY A 39 4.29 1.18 3.97
C GLY A 39 3.03 2.00 4.30
N ALA A 40 2.44 2.64 3.30
CA ALA A 40 1.24 3.47 3.45
C ALA A 40 -0.01 2.65 3.81
N VAL A 41 -0.11 1.41 3.33
CA VAL A 41 -1.22 0.48 3.66
C VAL A 41 -1.30 0.20 5.16
N THR A 42 -0.17 0.26 5.87
CA THR A 42 -0.12 0.02 7.33
C THR A 42 -0.41 1.26 8.18
N THR A 43 -0.40 2.46 7.58
CA THR A 43 -0.76 3.74 8.21
C THR A 43 -2.16 4.20 7.83
N GLY A 44 -3.08 3.26 7.69
CA GLY A 44 -4.47 3.57 7.46
C GLY A 44 -5.09 4.41 8.59
N PRO A 45 -6.16 5.15 8.28
CA PRO A 45 -6.87 6.02 9.22
C PRO A 45 -7.46 5.29 10.43
N VAL A 46 -7.65 3.97 10.33
CA VAL A 46 -8.07 3.11 11.43
C VAL A 46 -6.87 2.49 12.17
N THR A 47 -5.78 2.19 11.46
CA THR A 47 -4.61 1.51 12.04
C THR A 47 -3.71 2.47 12.81
N VAL A 48 -3.60 3.74 12.40
CA VAL A 48 -2.76 4.74 13.08
C VAL A 48 -3.23 5.02 14.52
N PRO A 49 -4.51 5.35 14.80
CA PRO A 49 -4.98 5.55 16.16
C PRO A 49 -4.82 4.30 17.03
N LEU A 50 -5.06 3.12 16.45
CA LEU A 50 -4.92 1.85 17.15
C LEU A 50 -3.46 1.58 17.55
N VAL A 51 -2.53 1.71 16.59
CA VAL A 51 -1.09 1.50 16.83
C VAL A 51 -0.53 2.56 17.77
N LEU A 52 -0.98 3.81 17.64
CA LEU A 52 -0.61 4.89 18.54
C LEU A 52 -1.14 4.64 19.96
N ALA A 53 -2.41 4.28 20.13
CA ALA A 53 -3.01 3.94 21.42
C ALA A 53 -2.31 2.74 22.06
N LEU A 54 -2.00 1.70 21.27
CA LEU A 54 -1.19 0.56 21.72
C LEU A 54 0.21 1.00 22.15
N GLY A 55 0.87 1.85 21.36
CA GLY A 55 2.19 2.37 21.66
C GLY A 55 2.23 3.23 22.92
N LEU A 56 1.23 4.07 23.13
CA LEU A 56 1.03 4.85 24.37
C LEU A 56 0.76 3.93 25.56
N GLY A 57 -0.09 2.92 25.41
CA GLY A 57 -0.41 1.94 26.46
C GLY A 57 0.80 1.10 26.89
N VAL A 58 1.58 0.59 25.93
CA VAL A 58 2.82 -0.14 26.21
C VAL A 58 3.86 0.78 26.86
N SER A 59 3.97 2.03 26.40
CA SER A 59 4.88 3.02 26.99
C SER A 59 4.51 3.38 28.44
N ALA A 60 3.21 3.46 28.75
CA ALA A 60 2.71 3.74 30.10
C ALA A 60 3.05 2.60 31.09
N VAL A 61 2.98 1.33 30.65
CA VAL A 61 3.31 0.17 31.50
C VAL A 61 4.81 0.01 31.72
N ILE A 62 5.64 0.35 30.73
CA ILE A 62 7.11 0.25 30.81
C ILE A 62 7.72 1.39 31.66
N GLY A 63 6.95 2.44 31.95
CA GLY A 63 7.18 3.39 33.05
C GLY A 63 8.39 4.33 32.89
N ARG A 64 9.03 4.40 31.72
CA ARG A 64 10.26 5.20 31.53
C ARG A 64 10.42 5.75 30.11
N GLY A 65 9.98 7.00 29.89
CA GLY A 65 10.24 7.81 28.68
C GLY A 65 9.07 8.72 28.30
N ASP A 66 9.32 9.78 27.51
CA ASP A 66 8.28 10.65 26.93
C ASP A 66 7.23 9.79 26.22
N THR A 67 6.04 9.72 26.80
CA THR A 67 4.96 8.82 26.37
C THR A 67 4.43 9.22 24.99
N GLY A 68 4.27 10.52 24.74
CA GLY A 68 3.74 11.05 23.47
C GLY A 68 4.62 10.72 22.25
N MET A 69 5.93 10.95 22.33
CA MET A 69 6.86 10.71 21.22
C MET A 69 7.08 9.20 20.95
N SER A 70 6.88 8.37 21.96
CA SER A 70 7.07 6.92 21.84
C SER A 70 5.99 6.26 20.98
N GLY A 71 4.75 6.76 21.04
CA GLY A 71 3.65 6.30 20.18
C GLY A 71 3.92 6.52 18.69
N PHE A 72 4.37 7.72 18.32
CA PHE A 72 4.66 8.05 16.92
C PHE A 72 5.79 7.21 16.33
N GLY A 73 6.86 6.92 17.07
CA GLY A 73 7.92 6.07 16.51
C GLY A 73 7.52 4.59 16.40
N ILE A 74 6.61 4.08 17.24
CA ILE A 74 6.03 2.74 17.04
C ILE A 74 5.21 2.69 15.74
N VAL A 75 4.46 3.75 15.42
CA VAL A 75 3.75 3.89 14.14
C VAL A 75 4.75 3.84 12.98
N THR A 76 5.84 4.61 13.03
CA THR A 76 6.86 4.57 11.96
C THR A 76 7.50 3.19 11.78
N LEU A 77 7.71 2.45 12.87
CA LEU A 77 8.26 1.10 12.83
C LEU A 77 7.29 0.09 12.23
N ALA A 78 5.99 0.25 12.50
CA ALA A 78 4.94 -0.57 11.89
C ALA A 78 4.92 -0.44 10.36
N SER A 79 5.32 0.72 9.82
CA SER A 79 5.33 1.00 8.38
C SER A 79 6.64 0.74 7.68
N LEU A 80 7.77 0.90 8.38
CA LEU A 80 9.09 0.65 7.79
C LEU A 80 9.36 -0.84 7.53
N TRP A 81 8.84 -1.74 8.38
CA TRP A 81 9.08 -3.18 8.23
C TRP A 81 8.47 -3.81 6.97
N PRO A 82 7.21 -3.51 6.59
CA PRO A 82 6.65 -3.93 5.30
C PRO A 82 7.52 -3.49 4.11
N VAL A 83 7.96 -2.23 4.10
CA VAL A 83 8.83 -1.67 3.04
C VAL A 83 10.13 -2.47 2.95
N VAL A 84 10.81 -2.66 4.09
CA VAL A 84 12.05 -3.44 4.16
C VAL A 84 11.83 -4.88 3.68
N MET A 85 10.74 -5.53 4.11
CA MET A 85 10.44 -6.91 3.73
C MET A 85 10.20 -7.06 2.22
N VAL A 86 9.45 -6.15 1.60
CA VAL A 86 9.20 -6.20 0.15
C VAL A 86 10.51 -5.98 -0.63
N LEU A 87 11.34 -5.03 -0.21
CA LEU A 87 12.65 -4.79 -0.83
C LEU A 87 13.58 -6.00 -0.69
N LEU A 88 13.67 -6.59 0.51
CA LEU A 88 14.49 -7.76 0.75
C LEU A 88 13.99 -9.00 -0.01
N LEU A 89 12.67 -9.20 -0.07
CA LEU A 89 12.06 -10.28 -0.86
C LEU A 89 12.37 -10.11 -2.35
N SER A 90 12.27 -8.88 -2.87
CA SER A 90 12.60 -8.56 -4.27
C SER A 90 14.07 -8.88 -4.58
N LEU A 91 14.98 -8.44 -3.71
CA LEU A 91 16.41 -8.72 -3.86
C LEU A 91 16.70 -10.22 -3.73
N ALA A 92 16.04 -10.93 -2.81
CA ALA A 92 16.20 -12.36 -2.62
C ALA A 92 15.78 -13.14 -3.88
N ILE A 93 14.64 -12.79 -4.49
CA ILE A 93 14.17 -13.40 -5.75
C ILE A 93 15.17 -13.14 -6.89
N PHE A 94 15.71 -11.92 -6.97
CA PHE A 94 16.71 -11.57 -7.97
C PHE A 94 18.00 -12.39 -7.81
N TYR A 95 18.57 -12.46 -6.60
CA TYR A 95 19.79 -13.20 -6.35
C TYR A 95 19.62 -14.72 -6.43
N SER A 96 18.41 -15.26 -6.19
CA SER A 96 18.13 -16.68 -6.36
C SER A 96 17.91 -17.11 -7.83
N GLY A 97 18.07 -16.19 -8.79
CA GLY A 97 17.80 -16.46 -10.21
C GLY A 97 16.32 -16.64 -10.53
N GLY A 98 15.42 -16.15 -9.66
CA GLY A 98 13.99 -16.12 -9.93
C GLY A 98 13.65 -15.13 -11.03
N VAL A 99 12.52 -15.33 -11.69
CA VAL A 99 12.01 -14.38 -12.69
C VAL A 99 11.69 -13.07 -11.97
N VAL A 100 12.59 -12.09 -12.08
CA VAL A 100 12.25 -10.71 -11.73
C VAL A 100 11.21 -10.24 -12.74
N PRO A 101 10.10 -9.60 -12.30
CA PRO A 101 9.09 -9.11 -13.21
C PRO A 101 9.75 -8.29 -14.34
N PRO A 102 9.34 -8.51 -15.60
CA PRO A 102 9.93 -7.83 -16.74
C PRO A 102 9.92 -6.31 -16.53
N ASP A 103 10.90 -5.60 -17.09
CA ASP A 103 10.95 -4.15 -17.04
C ASP A 103 9.58 -3.56 -17.42
N ALA A 104 9.17 -2.45 -16.80
CA ALA A 104 7.87 -1.82 -17.08
C ALA A 104 7.64 -1.58 -18.59
N ALA A 105 8.72 -1.33 -19.35
CA ALA A 105 8.72 -1.24 -20.80
C ALA A 105 8.44 -2.59 -21.51
N GLN A 106 8.97 -3.70 -21.01
CA GLN A 106 8.70 -5.04 -21.52
C GLN A 106 7.28 -5.51 -21.15
N LEU A 107 6.79 -5.18 -19.96
CA LEU A 107 5.39 -5.43 -19.58
C LEU A 107 4.42 -4.65 -20.47
N ALA A 108 4.68 -3.35 -20.70
CA ALA A 108 3.87 -2.52 -21.60
C ALA A 108 3.89 -3.02 -23.05
N ALA A 109 5.06 -3.44 -23.56
CA ALA A 109 5.19 -4.03 -24.89
C ALA A 109 4.45 -5.38 -25.00
N SER A 110 4.52 -6.23 -23.96
CA SER A 110 3.80 -7.51 -23.93
C SER A 110 2.29 -7.34 -23.78
N ALA A 111 1.83 -6.32 -23.06
CA ALA A 111 0.41 -5.97 -22.93
C ALA A 111 -0.18 -5.43 -24.24
N ALA A 112 0.62 -4.71 -25.05
CA ALA A 112 0.22 -4.25 -26.37
C ALA A 112 0.19 -5.38 -27.42
N ALA A 113 0.92 -6.47 -27.21
CA ALA A 113 0.99 -7.63 -28.10
C ALA A 113 -0.08 -8.71 -27.81
N GLY A 114 -0.73 -8.65 -26.64
CA GLY A 114 -1.80 -9.57 -26.26
C GLY A 114 -3.14 -9.20 -26.91
N ALA A 115 -3.89 -10.20 -27.39
CA ALA A 115 -5.28 -10.01 -27.75
C ALA A 115 -6.05 -9.46 -26.53
N ALA A 116 -6.95 -8.49 -26.75
CA ALA A 116 -7.76 -7.95 -25.68
C ALA A 116 -8.51 -9.10 -24.97
N PRO A 117 -8.38 -9.25 -23.64
CA PRO A 117 -8.99 -10.35 -22.93
C PRO A 117 -10.50 -10.31 -23.14
N SER A 118 -11.09 -11.48 -23.38
CA SER A 118 -12.53 -11.60 -23.56
C SER A 118 -13.26 -11.21 -22.28
N LEU A 119 -14.52 -10.75 -22.40
CA LEU A 119 -15.34 -10.42 -21.23
C LEU A 119 -15.43 -11.60 -20.25
N ALA A 120 -15.47 -12.84 -20.74
CA ALA A 120 -15.50 -14.04 -19.91
C ALA A 120 -14.21 -14.21 -19.09
N GLU A 121 -13.04 -13.97 -19.69
CA GLU A 121 -11.75 -14.03 -19.00
C GLU A 121 -11.64 -12.91 -17.95
N LEU A 122 -12.07 -11.69 -18.28
CA LEU A 122 -12.07 -10.57 -17.33
C LEU A 122 -12.99 -10.83 -16.12
N LEU A 123 -14.17 -11.40 -16.35
CA LEU A 123 -15.09 -11.79 -15.28
C LEU A 123 -14.49 -12.92 -14.43
N ALA A 124 -13.88 -13.93 -15.05
CA ALA A 124 -13.25 -15.04 -14.34
C ALA A 124 -12.09 -14.58 -13.46
N VAL A 125 -11.19 -13.75 -13.98
CA VAL A 125 -10.06 -13.18 -13.23
C VAL A 125 -10.55 -12.29 -12.10
N SER A 126 -11.55 -11.43 -12.34
CA SER A 126 -12.11 -10.54 -11.31
C SER A 126 -12.83 -11.32 -10.21
N MET A 127 -13.54 -12.39 -10.56
CA MET A 127 -14.18 -13.30 -9.61
C MET A 127 -13.14 -14.03 -8.76
N GLN A 128 -12.09 -14.57 -9.39
CA GLN A 128 -11.01 -15.24 -8.69
C GLN A 128 -10.31 -14.30 -7.70
N ALA A 129 -10.00 -13.07 -8.12
CA ALA A 129 -9.42 -12.05 -7.25
C ALA A 129 -10.34 -11.70 -6.07
N ALA A 130 -11.66 -11.56 -6.33
CA ALA A 130 -12.63 -11.28 -5.29
C ALA A 130 -12.74 -12.42 -4.26
N LEU A 131 -12.76 -13.67 -4.72
CA LEU A 131 -12.77 -14.85 -3.86
C LEU A 131 -11.48 -14.96 -3.03
N GLN A 132 -10.33 -14.74 -3.64
CA GLN A 132 -9.03 -14.76 -2.95
C GLN A 132 -8.89 -13.63 -1.93
N ALA A 133 -9.54 -12.48 -2.12
CA ALA A 133 -9.54 -11.40 -1.15
C ALA A 133 -10.50 -11.67 0.02
N VAL A 134 -11.72 -12.14 -0.28
CA VAL A 134 -12.81 -12.21 0.71
C VAL A 134 -12.79 -13.51 1.52
N LEU A 135 -12.54 -14.66 0.89
CA LEU A 135 -12.61 -15.95 1.58
C LEU A 135 -11.58 -16.12 2.69
N PRO A 136 -10.29 -15.76 2.54
CA PRO A 136 -9.31 -15.92 3.61
C PRO A 136 -9.65 -15.07 4.84
N LEU A 137 -10.11 -13.84 4.62
CA LEU A 137 -10.54 -12.96 5.72
C LEU A 137 -11.79 -13.51 6.40
N ALA A 138 -12.81 -13.92 5.63
CA ALA A 138 -14.03 -14.50 6.17
C ALA A 138 -13.75 -15.82 6.93
N ALA A 139 -12.87 -16.67 6.40
CA ALA A 139 -12.44 -17.89 7.04
C ALA A 139 -11.68 -17.60 8.34
N PHE A 140 -10.74 -16.65 8.32
CA PHE A 140 -10.01 -16.22 9.52
C PHE A 140 -10.97 -15.71 10.60
N LEU A 141 -11.89 -14.80 10.24
CA LEU A 141 -12.88 -14.28 11.18
C LEU A 141 -13.80 -15.37 11.72
N TYR A 142 -14.23 -16.31 10.87
CA TYR A 142 -15.02 -17.47 11.30
C TYR A 142 -14.25 -18.36 12.27
N LEU A 143 -12.96 -18.64 12.01
CA LEU A 143 -12.11 -19.42 12.91
C LEU A 143 -11.91 -18.71 14.25
N VAL A 144 -11.64 -17.41 14.25
CA VAL A 144 -11.51 -16.61 15.47
C VAL A 144 -12.82 -16.62 16.26
N GLN A 145 -13.96 -16.39 15.60
CA GLN A 145 -15.27 -16.41 16.25
C GLN A 145 -15.59 -17.78 16.83
N ARG A 146 -15.32 -18.85 16.09
CA ARG A 146 -15.61 -20.22 16.50
C ARG A 146 -14.70 -20.74 17.61
N TYR A 147 -13.40 -20.48 17.54
CA TYR A 147 -12.39 -21.08 18.42
C TYR A 147 -11.89 -20.14 19.52
N VAL A 148 -11.73 -18.85 19.24
CA VAL A 148 -11.22 -17.86 20.22
C VAL A 148 -12.36 -17.30 21.05
N LEU A 149 -13.38 -16.74 20.39
CA LEU A 149 -14.55 -16.14 21.06
C LEU A 149 -15.55 -17.19 21.56
N ARG A 150 -15.55 -18.39 20.96
CA ARG A 150 -16.44 -19.51 21.29
C ARG A 150 -17.93 -19.18 21.19
N GLU A 151 -18.28 -18.20 20.37
CA GLU A 151 -19.66 -17.83 20.11
C GLU A 151 -20.14 -18.43 18.79
N PRO A 152 -21.37 -18.97 18.72
CA PRO A 152 -21.95 -19.37 17.45
C PRO A 152 -22.27 -18.14 16.60
N VAL A 153 -21.99 -18.21 15.30
CA VAL A 153 -22.38 -17.16 14.35
C VAL A 153 -23.91 -17.05 14.33
N ARG A 154 -24.46 -15.93 14.81
CA ARG A 154 -25.91 -15.68 14.76
C ARG A 154 -26.25 -15.15 13.36
N GLY A 155 -27.28 -15.70 12.73
CA GLY A 155 -27.71 -15.28 11.39
C GLY A 155 -26.76 -15.70 10.27
N LEU A 156 -26.37 -16.98 10.23
CA LEU A 156 -25.51 -17.55 9.19
C LEU A 156 -26.00 -17.26 7.77
N ASP A 157 -27.31 -17.23 7.57
CA ASP A 157 -27.99 -16.85 6.32
C ASP A 157 -27.64 -15.41 5.90
N SER A 158 -27.75 -14.46 6.82
CA SER A 158 -27.39 -13.06 6.56
C SER A 158 -25.89 -12.88 6.32
N VAL A 159 -25.04 -13.64 7.02
CA VAL A 159 -23.59 -13.62 6.82
C VAL A 159 -23.21 -14.19 5.46
N VAL A 160 -23.78 -15.33 5.06
CA VAL A 160 -23.52 -15.95 3.76
C VAL A 160 -24.03 -15.05 2.63
N LEU A 161 -25.21 -14.46 2.79
CA LEU A 161 -25.76 -13.53 1.81
C LEU A 161 -24.88 -12.26 1.68
N GLY A 162 -24.45 -11.69 2.81
CA GLY A 162 -23.52 -10.56 2.84
C GLY A 162 -22.18 -10.90 2.18
N LEU A 163 -21.66 -12.10 2.44
CA LEU A 163 -20.43 -12.61 1.83
C LEU A 163 -20.57 -12.75 0.31
N ALA A 164 -21.71 -13.28 -0.16
CA ALA A 164 -22.00 -13.41 -1.58
C ALA A 164 -22.08 -12.03 -2.27
N PHE A 165 -22.79 -11.07 -1.68
CA PHE A 165 -22.84 -9.69 -2.20
C PHE A 165 -21.48 -8.98 -2.14
N ALA A 166 -20.66 -9.24 -1.13
CA ALA A 166 -19.30 -8.70 -1.05
C ALA A 166 -18.41 -9.24 -2.17
N VAL A 167 -18.46 -10.55 -2.44
CA VAL A 167 -17.71 -11.16 -3.55
C VAL A 167 -18.19 -10.60 -4.90
N LEU A 168 -19.50 -10.52 -5.12
CA LEU A 168 -20.06 -9.94 -6.35
C LEU A 168 -19.67 -8.46 -6.50
N GLY A 169 -19.83 -7.66 -5.45
CA GLY A 169 -19.47 -6.24 -5.47
C GLY A 169 -17.97 -6.03 -5.74
N LEU A 170 -17.12 -6.80 -5.08
CA LEU A 170 -15.67 -6.74 -5.28
C LEU A 170 -15.26 -7.22 -6.67
N MET A 171 -15.95 -8.21 -7.23
CA MET A 171 -15.75 -8.66 -8.61
C MET A 171 -16.09 -7.53 -9.61
N LEU A 172 -17.26 -6.91 -9.49
CA LEU A 172 -17.63 -5.79 -10.37
C LEU A 172 -16.67 -4.60 -10.21
N PHE A 173 -16.24 -4.33 -8.97
CA PHE A 173 -15.27 -3.29 -8.66
C PHE A 173 -13.91 -3.56 -9.31
N ASN A 174 -13.37 -4.78 -9.19
CA ASN A 174 -12.11 -5.19 -9.82
C ASN A 174 -12.18 -5.09 -11.35
N LEU A 175 -13.32 -5.46 -11.93
CA LEU A 175 -13.57 -5.30 -13.37
C LEU A 175 -13.51 -3.83 -13.80
N GLY A 176 -14.18 -2.95 -13.06
CA GLY A 176 -14.18 -1.49 -13.32
C GLY A 176 -12.80 -0.84 -13.09
N LEU A 177 -12.08 -1.28 -12.06
CA LEU A 177 -10.71 -0.85 -11.80
C LEU A 177 -9.78 -1.22 -12.95
N GLY A 178 -9.78 -2.50 -13.36
CA GLY A 178 -8.84 -3.02 -14.35
C GLY A 178 -9.10 -2.49 -15.77
N THR A 179 -10.36 -2.23 -16.13
CA THR A 179 -10.72 -1.76 -17.48
C THR A 179 -10.82 -0.24 -17.60
N GLY A 180 -11.16 0.45 -16.51
CA GLY A 180 -11.36 1.90 -16.51
C GLY A 180 -10.24 2.65 -15.80
N LEU A 181 -10.18 2.53 -14.48
CA LEU A 181 -9.34 3.40 -13.65
C LEU A 181 -7.84 3.15 -13.81
N VAL A 182 -7.41 1.89 -13.91
CA VAL A 182 -5.98 1.54 -14.07
C VAL A 182 -5.42 2.04 -15.41
N PRO A 183 -6.07 1.78 -16.58
CA PRO A 183 -5.60 2.35 -17.85
C PRO A 183 -5.60 3.87 -17.87
N LEU A 184 -6.60 4.53 -17.27
CA LEU A 184 -6.62 5.99 -17.15
C LEU A 184 -5.42 6.49 -16.33
N GLY A 185 -5.15 5.85 -15.19
CA GLY A 185 -3.98 6.15 -14.35
C GLY A 185 -2.66 5.95 -15.09
N GLN A 186 -2.52 4.87 -15.87
CA GLN A 186 -1.33 4.59 -16.68
C GLN A 186 -1.15 5.60 -17.81
N GLN A 187 -2.23 6.02 -18.48
CA GLN A 187 -2.16 7.03 -19.53
C GLN A 187 -1.72 8.38 -18.96
N VAL A 188 -2.33 8.83 -17.86
CA VAL A 188 -1.93 10.09 -17.21
C VAL A 188 -0.51 9.99 -16.66
N GLY A 189 -0.18 8.90 -15.95
CA GLY A 189 1.12 8.67 -15.34
C GLY A 189 2.24 8.41 -16.34
N GLY A 190 1.94 7.93 -17.55
CA GLY A 190 2.91 7.72 -18.62
C GLY A 190 3.10 8.94 -19.52
N ASN A 191 2.01 9.64 -19.86
CA ASN A 191 2.06 10.80 -20.77
C ASN A 191 2.66 12.04 -20.11
N VAL A 192 2.46 12.24 -18.80
CA VAL A 192 3.02 13.40 -18.10
C VAL A 192 4.55 13.35 -18.08
N PRO A 193 5.24 12.26 -17.67
CA PRO A 193 6.71 12.21 -17.70
C PRO A 193 7.29 12.08 -19.11
N SER A 194 6.62 11.36 -20.03
CA SER A 194 7.13 11.15 -21.41
C SER A 194 7.04 12.40 -22.30
N ALA A 195 6.17 13.37 -21.97
CA ALA A 195 6.20 14.70 -22.59
C ALA A 195 7.52 15.46 -22.33
N PHE A 196 8.32 14.99 -21.37
CA PHE A 196 9.54 15.64 -20.93
C PHE A 196 10.77 14.72 -20.86
N ALA A 197 10.67 13.48 -21.34
CA ALA A 197 11.77 12.52 -21.44
C ALA A 197 12.01 12.14 -22.93
N PRO A 198 13.25 11.74 -23.32
CA PRO A 198 13.52 11.28 -24.69
C PRO A 198 12.59 10.12 -25.08
N PRO A 199 11.98 10.13 -26.29
CA PRO A 199 12.47 10.74 -27.54
C PRO A 199 11.82 12.07 -27.94
N THR A 200 10.81 12.55 -27.20
CA THR A 200 10.04 13.76 -27.55
C THR A 200 10.17 14.81 -26.45
N VAL A 201 11.35 15.44 -26.38
CA VAL A 201 11.64 16.47 -25.37
C VAL A 201 11.03 17.81 -25.84
N LEU A 202 9.77 18.08 -25.47
CA LEU A 202 9.10 19.35 -25.79
C LEU A 202 9.55 20.50 -24.88
N TYR A 203 9.97 20.18 -23.64
CA TYR A 203 10.54 21.13 -22.67
C TYR A 203 11.85 20.56 -22.10
N GLY A 204 12.82 21.41 -21.77
CA GLY A 204 14.14 20.98 -21.29
C GLY A 204 14.07 19.98 -20.12
N GLU A 205 15.01 19.03 -20.10
CA GLU A 205 15.03 17.84 -19.22
C GLU A 205 14.82 18.15 -17.72
N VAL A 206 15.35 19.29 -17.25
CA VAL A 206 15.22 19.76 -15.86
C VAL A 206 13.83 20.33 -15.58
N GLY A 207 13.28 21.13 -16.50
CA GLY A 207 11.93 21.70 -16.36
C GLY A 207 10.86 20.61 -16.36
N GLY A 208 11.06 19.59 -17.19
CA GLY A 208 10.25 18.39 -17.23
C GLY A 208 10.12 17.64 -15.92
N ARG A 209 11.27 17.32 -15.31
CA ARG A 209 11.33 16.63 -14.01
C ARG A 209 10.64 17.44 -12.92
N LEU A 210 10.80 18.76 -12.92
CA LEU A 210 10.13 19.64 -11.95
C LEU A 210 8.61 19.67 -12.13
N VAL A 211 8.11 19.74 -13.37
CA VAL A 211 6.66 19.71 -13.64
C VAL A 211 6.07 18.35 -13.27
N ALA A 212 6.76 17.25 -13.59
CA ALA A 212 6.32 15.91 -13.19
C ALA A 212 6.27 15.75 -11.66
N LEU A 213 7.28 16.27 -10.95
CA LEU A 213 7.28 16.31 -9.48
C LEU A 213 6.14 17.16 -8.91
N ALA A 214 5.90 18.34 -9.47
CA ALA A 214 4.81 19.22 -9.05
C ALA A 214 3.43 18.59 -9.29
N PHE A 215 3.25 17.91 -10.43
CA PHE A 215 2.03 17.18 -10.74
C PHE A 215 1.82 15.99 -9.81
N ALA A 216 2.86 15.17 -9.58
CA ALA A 216 2.81 14.04 -8.64
C ALA A 216 2.49 14.52 -7.22
N PHE A 217 3.09 15.63 -6.78
CA PHE A 217 2.77 16.26 -5.50
C PHE A 217 1.31 16.72 -5.43
N ALA A 218 0.81 17.41 -6.44
CA ALA A 218 -0.57 17.91 -6.47
C ALA A 218 -1.60 16.76 -6.47
N LEU A 219 -1.35 15.69 -7.24
CA LEU A 219 -2.20 14.50 -7.23
C LEU A 219 -2.11 13.75 -5.89
N GLY A 220 -0.91 13.60 -5.33
CA GLY A 220 -0.73 12.97 -4.02
C GLY A 220 -1.48 13.74 -2.93
N TYR A 221 -1.27 15.06 -2.85
CA TYR A 221 -1.99 15.93 -1.93
C TYR A 221 -3.50 15.91 -2.15
N GLY A 222 -3.95 15.96 -3.40
CA GLY A 222 -5.36 15.89 -3.75
C GLY A 222 -6.00 14.56 -3.34
N ALA A 223 -5.30 13.43 -3.55
CA ALA A 223 -5.75 12.12 -3.12
C ALA A 223 -5.86 12.03 -1.58
N THR A 224 -4.86 12.54 -0.86
CA THR A 224 -4.86 12.64 0.61
C THR A 224 -6.06 13.44 1.12
N MET A 225 -6.38 14.58 0.49
CA MET A 225 -7.53 15.41 0.87
C MET A 225 -8.89 14.78 0.49
N ALA A 226 -8.93 14.05 -0.61
CA ALA A 226 -10.13 13.37 -1.09
C ALA A 226 -10.46 12.12 -0.25
N GLU A 227 -9.47 11.53 0.43
CA GLU A 227 -9.65 10.36 1.28
C GLU A 227 -10.43 10.72 2.56
N PRO A 228 -11.71 10.30 2.69
CA PRO A 228 -12.56 10.73 3.80
C PRO A 228 -12.03 10.26 5.16
N ALA A 229 -11.33 9.13 5.15
CA ALA A 229 -10.88 8.49 6.36
C ALA A 229 -9.63 9.20 6.93
N LEU A 230 -8.78 9.82 6.10
CA LEU A 230 -7.68 10.65 6.58
C LEU A 230 -8.16 11.96 7.23
N ASN A 231 -9.24 12.54 6.70
CA ASN A 231 -9.91 13.68 7.33
C ASN A 231 -10.48 13.31 8.71
N ALA A 232 -11.12 12.14 8.82
CA ALA A 232 -11.60 11.61 10.09
C ALA A 232 -10.45 11.32 11.10
N LEU A 233 -9.30 10.85 10.62
CA LEU A 233 -8.11 10.67 11.44
C LEU A 233 -7.59 12.00 11.99
N GLY A 234 -7.55 13.05 11.15
CA GLY A 234 -7.11 14.38 11.56
C GLY A 234 -7.90 14.89 12.76
N ILE A 235 -9.23 14.76 12.69
CA ILE A 235 -10.14 15.11 13.80
C ILE A 235 -9.84 14.26 15.04
N SER A 236 -9.64 12.94 14.88
CA SER A 236 -9.34 12.04 16.00
C SER A 236 -8.01 12.37 16.70
N VAL A 237 -6.99 12.79 15.94
CA VAL A 237 -5.71 13.23 16.49
C VAL A 237 -5.87 14.55 17.23
N GLU A 238 -6.63 15.51 16.68
CA GLU A 238 -6.92 16.79 17.33
C GLU A 238 -7.63 16.59 18.68
N GLU A 239 -8.63 15.70 18.72
CA GLU A 239 -9.36 15.33 19.94
C GLU A 239 -8.45 14.66 21.00
N VAL A 240 -7.60 13.71 20.60
CA VAL A 240 -6.72 12.96 21.52
C VAL A 240 -5.55 13.82 22.01
N THR A 241 -5.10 14.79 21.20
CA THR A 241 -4.00 15.70 21.57
C THR A 241 -4.48 16.99 22.24
N ALA A 242 -5.80 17.19 22.38
CA ALA A 242 -6.40 18.44 22.85
C ALA A 242 -5.90 19.69 22.08
N GLY A 243 -5.53 19.51 20.81
CA GLY A 243 -4.92 20.56 19.99
C GLY A 243 -3.54 21.02 20.48
N ALA A 244 -2.84 20.26 21.34
CA ALA A 244 -1.52 20.62 21.87
C ALA A 244 -0.34 20.28 20.94
N PHE A 245 -0.59 20.35 19.63
CA PHE A 245 0.41 20.48 18.57
C PHE A 245 0.00 21.57 17.59
#